data_AF-W2SM64-F1
#
_entry.id   AF-W2SM64-F1
#
_cell.length_a   1.000
_cell.length_b   1.000
_cell.length_c   1.000
_cell.angle_alpha   90.00
_cell.angle_beta   90.00
_cell.angle_gamma   90.00
#
_symmetry.space_group_name_H-M   'P 1'
#
loop_
_entity.id
_entity.type
_entity.pdbx_description
1 polymer ?
#
loop_
_entity_poly.entity_id
_entity_poly.type
_entity_poly.pdbx_seq_one_letter_code
_entity_poly.pdbx_strand_id
1 'polypeptide(L)'
;KNITETASTKEKSKIPEVSKVSLKTKQTYTTAHLMSKTDVAEAKKILEQFEKRERNARERAAAENELEGYAFEVSQLMEEESYMKHSTEKERNKITEQVKQIRTWLEDETTPETKTSEFTKRHMTLKGLVRPIKKRVEEEQTLAPALNNLESMLNSSKIMAKMGGDDEKSLFNKSDAEAFGKKLEKLEKWLNEEKEALAKRQPHEDPVLMTSEVNTKLKYLDRELNAFMKKMKQTRIKDVEEMLKQKEEDKEQKNEESKEGGKKDEEKSKKEEEKKEDKASRSEEQKEQEKANETPKEKMTEEVVNDTKNKADKVEL
;
A
#
# COMPACT_ATOMS: atom_id res chain seq x y z
N LYS A 1 104.76 45.61 46.61
CA LYS A 1 104.26 45.45 48.00
C LYS A 1 102.81 45.94 47.97
N ASN A 2 101.75 45.22 48.28
CA ASN A 2 101.48 43.92 48.91
C ASN A 2 100.06 43.52 48.44
N ILE A 3 99.86 42.29 47.96
CA ILE A 3 99.26 41.16 48.68
C ILE A 3 97.72 41.19 48.67
N THR A 4 97.20 40.15 48.02
CA THR A 4 95.89 39.52 48.04
C THR A 4 95.34 39.32 49.45
N GLU A 5 94.03 39.47 49.68
CA GLU A 5 93.34 38.56 50.60
C GLU A 5 91.84 38.42 50.33
N THR A 6 91.45 37.16 50.23
CA THR A 6 90.16 36.55 49.98
C THR A 6 89.29 36.50 51.22
N ALA A 7 87.96 36.64 51.07
CA ALA A 7 87.00 36.04 51.98
C ALA A 7 85.82 35.45 51.20
N SER A 8 85.78 34.11 51.17
CA SER A 8 84.70 33.27 50.65
C SER A 8 83.59 33.12 51.69
N THR A 9 82.32 33.21 51.30
CA THR A 9 81.25 32.49 52.02
C THR A 9 80.02 32.18 51.14
N LYS A 10 80.02 30.93 50.66
CA LYS A 10 78.90 29.96 50.49
C LYS A 10 77.54 30.39 49.90
N GLU A 11 77.40 29.91 48.67
CA GLU A 11 76.21 29.56 47.88
C GLU A 11 75.07 28.85 48.66
N LYS A 12 73.83 29.29 48.42
CA LYS A 12 72.62 28.43 48.48
C LYS A 12 72.09 28.32 47.05
N SER A 13 72.06 27.11 46.52
CA SER A 13 71.60 26.81 45.16
C SER A 13 70.11 27.14 45.00
N LYS A 14 69.80 28.03 44.05
CA LYS A 14 68.43 28.32 43.59
C LYS A 14 67.99 27.23 42.63
N ILE A 15 66.89 26.53 42.92
CA ILE A 15 66.21 25.69 41.93
C ILE A 15 65.73 26.63 40.81
N PRO A 16 66.11 26.42 39.54
CA PRO A 16 65.71 27.33 38.46
C PRO A 16 64.20 27.24 38.24
N GLU A 17 63.54 28.40 38.30
CA GLU A 17 62.13 28.58 37.99
C GLU A 17 61.89 28.31 36.50
N VAL A 18 61.25 27.17 36.20
CA VAL A 18 61.00 26.75 34.81
C VAL A 18 59.81 27.52 34.25
N SER A 19 60.08 28.59 33.50
CA SER A 19 59.05 29.33 32.77
C SER A 19 58.58 28.52 31.55
N LYS A 20 57.36 27.98 31.59
CA LYS A 20 56.73 27.36 30.43
C LYS A 20 56.25 28.45 29.48
N VAL A 21 56.99 28.71 28.42
CA VAL A 21 56.61 29.65 27.35
C VAL A 21 55.81 28.89 26.29
N SER A 22 54.54 29.22 26.10
CA SER A 22 53.75 28.70 24.97
C SER A 22 54.24 29.33 23.67
N LEU A 23 54.93 28.54 22.86
CA LEU A 23 55.36 28.94 21.53
C LEU A 23 54.16 28.99 20.57
N LYS A 24 53.90 30.15 19.98
CA LYS A 24 52.96 30.27 18.86
C LYS A 24 53.68 29.81 17.59
N THR A 25 53.52 28.53 17.23
CA THR A 25 54.07 27.98 15.99
C THR A 25 53.15 28.33 14.82
N LYS A 26 53.73 28.84 13.72
CA LYS A 26 53.03 29.05 12.46
C LYS A 26 53.51 27.98 11.48
N GLN A 27 52.68 26.97 11.24
CA GLN A 27 52.99 25.90 10.30
C GLN A 27 52.66 26.38 8.88
N THR A 28 53.67 26.40 8.00
CA THR A 28 53.52 26.76 6.59
C THR A 28 53.91 25.57 5.73
N TYR A 29 53.04 25.18 4.80
CA TYR A 29 53.34 24.13 3.83
C TYR A 29 53.95 24.78 2.59
N THR A 30 55.16 24.37 2.22
CA THR A 30 55.90 24.92 1.05
C THR A 30 55.42 24.37 -0.28
N THR A 31 54.74 23.21 -0.28
CA THR A 31 54.32 22.50 -1.49
C THR A 31 52.80 22.42 -1.68
N ALA A 32 52.01 22.71 -0.65
CA ALA A 32 50.55 22.63 -0.71
C ALA A 32 49.93 23.97 -0.30
N HIS A 33 49.15 24.58 -1.21
CA HIS A 33 48.33 25.75 -0.87
C HIS A 33 47.13 25.28 -0.05
N LEU A 34 47.17 25.53 1.26
CA LEU A 34 46.06 25.21 2.15
C LEU A 34 45.00 26.30 2.00
N MET A 35 43.86 25.95 1.39
CA MET A 35 42.74 26.89 1.23
C MET A 35 42.30 27.43 2.59
N SER A 36 42.11 28.74 2.68
CA SER A 36 41.56 29.36 3.88
C SER A 36 40.08 28.99 4.05
N LYS A 37 39.53 29.19 5.24
CA LYS A 37 38.09 28.94 5.50
C LYS A 37 37.18 29.77 4.58
N THR A 38 37.62 30.96 4.18
CA THR A 38 36.89 31.81 3.23
C THR A 38 36.95 31.25 1.81
N ASP A 39 38.11 30.79 1.36
CA ASP A 39 38.27 30.19 0.03
C ASP A 39 37.41 28.92 -0.10
N VAL A 40 37.34 28.09 0.94
CA VAL A 40 36.48 26.90 0.98
C VAL A 40 35.00 27.27 0.93
N ALA A 41 34.58 28.35 1.61
CA ALA A 41 33.19 28.81 1.57
C ALA A 41 32.80 29.36 0.19
N GLU A 42 33.70 30.10 -0.47
CA GLU A 42 33.50 30.56 -1.84
C GLU A 42 33.43 29.40 -2.84
N ALA A 43 34.35 28.44 -2.72
CA ALA A 43 34.34 27.24 -3.55
C ALA A 43 33.04 26.43 -3.39
N LYS A 44 32.53 26.28 -2.16
CA LYS A 44 31.22 25.64 -1.90
C LYS A 44 30.08 26.38 -2.59
N LYS A 45 30.04 27.72 -2.50
CA LYS A 45 29.02 28.53 -3.17
C LYS A 45 29.06 28.37 -4.70
N ILE A 46 30.26 28.27 -5.27
CA ILE A 46 30.42 28.01 -6.71
C ILE A 46 29.89 26.62 -7.07
N LEU A 47 30.22 25.58 -6.28
CA LEU A 47 29.70 24.22 -6.48
C LEU A 47 28.18 24.17 -6.38
N GLU A 48 27.58 24.82 -5.39
CA GLU A 48 26.12 24.91 -5.26
C GLU A 48 25.46 25.58 -6.47
N GLN A 49 26.10 26.61 -7.04
CA GLN A 49 25.62 27.25 -8.26
C GLN A 49 25.71 26.33 -9.48
N PHE A 50 26.78 25.53 -9.60
CA PHE A 50 26.92 24.52 -10.65
C PHE A 50 25.87 23.41 -10.49
N GLU A 51 25.71 22.86 -9.28
CA GLU A 51 24.70 21.85 -8.99
C GLU A 51 23.29 22.34 -9.30
N LYS A 52 22.96 23.60 -8.94
CA LYS A 52 21.66 24.20 -9.25
C LYS A 52 21.46 24.35 -10.76
N ARG A 53 22.47 24.80 -11.50
CA ARG A 53 22.39 24.93 -12.96
C ARG A 53 22.23 23.55 -13.63
N GLU A 54 23.00 22.57 -13.20
CA GLU A 54 22.92 21.20 -13.73
C GLU A 54 21.57 20.55 -13.42
N ARG A 55 21.06 20.73 -12.20
CA ARG A 55 19.72 20.28 -11.81
C ARG A 55 18.65 20.91 -12.71
N ASN A 56 18.67 22.23 -12.87
CA ASN A 56 17.70 22.93 -13.72
C ASN A 56 17.77 22.45 -15.18
N ALA A 57 18.98 22.24 -15.72
CA ALA A 57 19.17 21.73 -17.07
C ALA A 57 18.59 20.31 -17.22
N ARG A 58 18.81 19.44 -16.22
CA ARG A 58 18.28 18.08 -16.17
C ARG A 58 16.75 18.05 -16.08
N GLU A 59 16.18 18.86 -15.19
CA GLU A 59 14.73 18.99 -15.03
C GLU A 59 14.05 19.52 -16.29
N ARG A 60 14.68 20.49 -16.97
CA ARG A 60 14.19 21.02 -18.26
C ARG A 60 14.18 19.93 -19.34
N ALA A 61 15.31 19.23 -19.51
CA ALA A 61 15.43 18.16 -20.49
C ALA A 61 14.43 17.01 -20.21
N ALA A 62 14.20 16.68 -18.94
CA ALA A 62 13.18 15.70 -18.56
C ALA A 62 11.76 16.16 -18.94
N ALA A 63 11.41 17.42 -18.66
CA ALA A 63 10.09 17.97 -18.99
C ALA A 63 9.85 18.08 -20.51
N GLU A 64 10.90 18.39 -21.27
CA GLU A 64 10.89 18.39 -22.74
C GLU A 64 10.62 16.98 -23.28
N ASN A 65 11.39 15.98 -22.84
CA ASN A 65 11.20 14.58 -23.23
C ASN A 65 9.82 14.04 -22.83
N GLU A 66 9.31 14.41 -21.65
CA GLU A 66 7.97 14.01 -21.19
C GLU A 66 6.88 14.60 -22.11
N LEU A 67 6.99 15.87 -22.49
CA LEU A 67 6.04 16.52 -23.39
C LEU A 67 6.09 15.90 -24.79
N GLU A 68 7.28 15.71 -25.35
CA GLU A 68 7.46 15.12 -26.67
C GLU A 68 6.95 13.67 -26.72
N GLY A 69 7.36 12.85 -25.75
CA GLY A 69 6.91 11.47 -25.63
C GLY A 69 5.39 11.37 -25.47
N TYR A 70 4.80 12.23 -24.64
CA TYR A 70 3.34 12.24 -24.47
C TYR A 70 2.61 12.74 -25.72
N ALA A 71 3.12 13.75 -26.42
CA ALA A 71 2.55 14.22 -27.68
C ALA A 71 2.57 13.13 -28.76
N PHE A 72 3.64 12.33 -28.80
CA PHE A 72 3.73 11.16 -29.66
C PHE A 72 2.72 10.08 -29.28
N GLU A 73 2.67 9.68 -27.99
CA GLU A 73 1.71 8.71 -27.46
C GLU A 73 0.27 9.11 -27.81
N VAL A 74 -0.11 10.36 -27.52
CA VAL A 74 -1.47 10.87 -27.80
C VAL A 74 -1.81 10.80 -29.28
N SER A 75 -0.84 11.00 -30.17
CA SER A 75 -1.09 10.86 -31.61
C SER A 75 -1.53 9.43 -31.96
N GLN A 76 -0.83 8.44 -31.39
CA GLN A 76 -1.17 7.02 -31.58
C GLN A 76 -2.52 6.68 -30.95
N LEU A 77 -2.80 7.18 -29.76
CA LEU A 77 -4.08 6.95 -29.08
C LEU A 77 -5.26 7.49 -29.90
N MET A 78 -5.12 8.63 -30.60
CA MET A 78 -6.22 9.18 -31.41
C MET A 78 -6.51 8.34 -32.68
N GLU A 79 -5.58 7.47 -33.09
CA GLU A 79 -5.75 6.53 -34.20
C GLU A 79 -6.29 5.16 -33.75
N GLU A 80 -6.24 4.88 -32.44
CA GLU A 80 -6.73 3.62 -31.87
C GLU A 80 -8.26 3.54 -31.92
N GLU A 81 -8.79 2.40 -32.37
CA GLU A 81 -10.23 2.17 -32.53
C GLU A 81 -11.01 2.36 -31.21
N SER A 82 -10.43 1.93 -30.09
CA SER A 82 -11.04 2.08 -28.76
C SER A 82 -11.26 3.56 -28.42
N TYR A 83 -10.29 4.42 -28.70
CA TYR A 83 -10.37 5.86 -28.47
C TYR A 83 -11.29 6.56 -29.48
N MET A 84 -11.31 6.11 -30.73
CA MET A 84 -12.23 6.64 -31.74
C MET A 84 -13.70 6.41 -31.37
N LYS A 85 -14.03 5.22 -30.81
CA LYS A 85 -15.39 4.88 -30.37
C LYS A 85 -15.85 5.73 -29.18
N HIS A 86 -14.95 6.09 -28.26
CA HIS A 86 -15.26 6.79 -27.01
C HIS A 86 -14.97 8.30 -27.05
N SER A 87 -14.71 8.85 -28.24
CA SER A 87 -14.46 10.27 -28.45
C SER A 87 -15.37 10.83 -29.54
N THR A 88 -15.68 12.12 -29.42
CA THR A 88 -16.32 12.87 -30.50
C THR A 88 -15.28 13.37 -31.50
N GLU A 89 -15.69 13.59 -32.74
CA GLU A 89 -14.82 14.17 -33.77
C GLU A 89 -14.26 15.54 -33.35
N LYS A 90 -15.07 16.36 -32.66
CA LYS A 90 -14.64 17.66 -32.12
C LYS A 90 -13.53 17.53 -31.08
N GLU A 91 -13.63 16.55 -30.17
CA GLU A 91 -12.59 16.29 -29.17
C GLU A 91 -11.30 15.81 -29.84
N ARG A 92 -11.39 14.86 -30.79
CA ARG A 92 -10.22 14.37 -31.54
C ARG A 92 -9.54 15.49 -32.32
N ASN A 93 -10.30 16.29 -33.07
CA ASN A 93 -9.75 17.40 -33.83
C ASN A 93 -9.05 18.42 -32.93
N LYS A 94 -9.64 18.73 -31.77
CA LYS A 94 -9.02 19.62 -30.79
C LYS A 94 -7.70 19.06 -30.24
N ILE A 95 -7.65 17.76 -29.92
CA ILE A 95 -6.43 17.09 -29.42
C ILE A 95 -5.36 17.06 -30.51
N THR A 96 -5.71 16.63 -31.73
CA THR A 96 -4.78 16.58 -32.86
C THR A 96 -4.20 17.95 -33.19
N GLU A 97 -5.02 19.00 -33.13
CA GLU A 97 -4.55 20.38 -33.32
C GLU A 97 -3.59 20.81 -32.20
N GLN A 98 -3.91 20.50 -30.93
CA GLN A 98 -3.00 20.79 -29.82
C GLN A 98 -1.68 20.03 -29.92
N VAL A 99 -1.70 18.77 -30.36
CA VAL A 99 -0.46 18.00 -30.60
C VAL A 99 0.38 18.64 -31.69
N LYS A 100 -0.23 19.06 -32.81
CA LYS A 100 0.47 19.79 -33.88
C LYS A 100 1.12 21.07 -33.35
N GLN A 101 0.38 21.89 -32.61
CA GLN A 101 0.90 23.11 -31.98
C GLN A 101 2.06 22.84 -31.03
N ILE A 102 1.99 21.76 -30.24
CA ILE A 102 3.08 21.35 -29.35
C ILE A 102 4.32 20.93 -30.14
N ARG A 103 4.17 20.14 -31.21
CA ARG A 103 5.29 19.72 -32.06
C ARG A 103 5.97 20.90 -32.72
N THR A 104 5.21 21.79 -33.35
CA THR A 104 5.76 23.02 -33.94
C THR A 104 6.46 23.89 -32.89
N TRP A 105 5.89 24.01 -31.69
CA TRP A 105 6.54 24.76 -30.61
C TRP A 105 7.84 24.13 -30.11
N LEU A 106 7.90 22.78 -30.05
CA LEU A 106 9.12 22.04 -29.72
C LEU A 106 10.22 22.23 -30.78
N GLU A 107 9.85 22.30 -32.06
CA GLU A 107 10.79 22.43 -33.17
C GLU A 107 11.27 23.89 -33.40
N ASP A 108 10.35 24.86 -33.40
CA ASP A 108 10.61 26.21 -33.88
C ASP A 108 10.82 27.25 -32.76
N GLU A 109 10.11 27.10 -31.63
CA GLU A 109 10.10 28.11 -30.56
C GLU A 109 10.95 27.71 -29.34
N THR A 110 11.33 26.43 -29.24
CA THR A 110 12.07 25.93 -28.08
C THR A 110 13.55 26.29 -28.18
N THR A 111 14.00 27.10 -27.23
CA THR A 111 15.41 27.51 -27.09
C THR A 111 16.01 26.98 -25.77
N PRO A 112 17.35 27.01 -25.61
CA PRO A 112 18.00 26.66 -24.34
C PRO A 112 17.56 27.50 -23.13
N GLU A 113 16.97 28.67 -23.36
CA GLU A 113 16.47 29.58 -22.31
C GLU A 113 15.02 29.31 -21.90
N THR A 114 14.32 28.43 -22.62
CA THR A 114 12.92 28.08 -22.35
C THR A 114 12.76 27.50 -20.95
N LYS A 115 11.82 28.03 -20.18
CA LYS A 115 11.61 27.63 -18.79
C LYS A 115 10.93 26.26 -18.72
N THR A 116 11.37 25.43 -17.78
CA THR A 116 10.75 24.12 -17.46
C THR A 116 9.23 24.22 -17.30
N SER A 117 8.73 25.31 -16.71
CA SER A 117 7.30 25.54 -16.51
C SER A 117 6.48 25.61 -17.79
N GLU A 118 7.07 25.98 -18.93
CA GLU A 118 6.35 26.07 -20.21
C GLU A 118 6.05 24.68 -20.77
N PHE A 119 7.05 23.79 -20.73
CA PHE A 119 6.88 22.38 -21.07
C PHE A 119 5.79 21.74 -20.20
N THR A 120 5.89 21.92 -18.88
CA THR A 120 4.91 21.37 -17.94
C THR A 120 3.49 21.91 -18.19
N LYS A 121 3.33 23.21 -18.49
CA LYS A 121 2.01 23.79 -18.79
C LYS A 121 1.39 23.18 -20.04
N ARG A 122 2.17 23.05 -21.13
CA ARG A 122 1.70 22.44 -22.38
C ARG A 122 1.35 20.96 -22.16
N HIS A 123 2.16 20.24 -21.39
CA HIS A 123 1.90 18.86 -21.00
C HIS A 123 0.58 18.73 -20.22
N MET A 124 0.35 19.58 -19.22
CA MET A 124 -0.88 19.57 -18.43
C MET A 124 -2.12 19.91 -19.27
N THR A 125 -2.02 20.86 -20.20
CA THR A 125 -3.12 21.21 -21.11
C THR A 125 -3.50 20.03 -22.00
N LEU A 126 -2.51 19.39 -22.64
CA LEU A 126 -2.75 18.22 -23.48
C LEU A 126 -3.35 17.06 -22.65
N LYS A 127 -2.77 16.79 -21.48
CA LYS A 127 -3.26 15.76 -20.55
C LYS A 127 -4.69 16.01 -20.10
N GLY A 128 -5.06 17.27 -19.87
CA GLY A 128 -6.42 17.67 -19.52
C GLY A 128 -7.45 17.36 -20.59
N LEU A 129 -7.08 17.46 -21.88
CA LEU A 129 -7.96 17.14 -22.99
C LEU A 129 -8.10 15.63 -23.22
N VAL A 130 -7.03 14.88 -23.00
CA VAL A 130 -6.99 13.42 -23.24
C VAL A 130 -7.61 12.63 -22.09
N ARG A 131 -7.50 13.14 -20.85
CA ARG A 131 -7.96 12.45 -19.63
C ARG A 131 -9.44 12.00 -19.67
N PRO A 132 -10.41 12.81 -20.13
CA PRO A 132 -11.80 12.36 -20.24
C PRO A 132 -11.96 11.15 -21.17
N ILE A 133 -11.26 11.14 -22.30
CA ILE A 133 -11.34 10.03 -23.27
C ILE A 133 -10.68 8.78 -22.69
N LYS A 134 -9.47 8.90 -22.13
CA LYS A 134 -8.80 7.78 -21.42
C LYS A 134 -9.73 7.17 -20.37
N LYS A 135 -10.37 8.02 -19.57
CA LYS A 135 -11.33 7.58 -18.56
C LYS A 135 -12.52 6.83 -19.16
N ARG A 136 -13.13 7.32 -20.26
CA ARG A 136 -14.24 6.61 -20.92
C ARG A 136 -13.81 5.22 -21.42
N VAL A 137 -12.61 5.10 -21.98
CA VAL A 137 -12.05 3.82 -22.45
C VAL A 137 -11.77 2.87 -21.28
N GLU A 138 -11.14 3.35 -20.21
CA GLU A 138 -10.88 2.56 -18.99
C GLU A 138 -12.18 2.07 -18.35
N GLU A 139 -13.20 2.91 -18.29
CA GLU A 139 -14.49 2.57 -17.70
C GLU A 139 -15.24 1.51 -18.52
N GLU A 140 -15.20 1.57 -19.86
CA GLU A 140 -15.78 0.50 -20.71
C GLU A 140 -15.16 -0.87 -20.40
N GLN A 141 -13.84 -0.92 -20.15
CA GLN A 141 -13.12 -2.16 -19.85
C GLN A 141 -13.36 -2.66 -18.42
N THR A 142 -13.50 -1.75 -17.45
CA THR A 142 -13.51 -2.09 -16.02
C THR A 142 -14.92 -2.19 -15.42
N LEU A 143 -15.90 -1.52 -16.01
CA LEU A 143 -17.26 -1.43 -15.48
C LEU A 143 -18.01 -2.76 -15.58
N ALA A 144 -17.95 -3.45 -16.72
CA ALA A 144 -18.65 -4.73 -16.90
C ALA A 144 -18.16 -5.80 -15.90
N PRO A 145 -16.84 -6.02 -15.70
CA PRO A 145 -16.35 -6.90 -14.63
C PRO A 145 -16.80 -6.46 -13.23
N ALA A 146 -16.77 -5.16 -12.93
CA ALA A 146 -17.17 -4.66 -11.61
C ALA A 146 -18.66 -4.88 -11.33
N LEU A 147 -19.53 -4.66 -12.33
CA LEU A 147 -20.97 -4.91 -12.23
C LEU A 147 -21.27 -6.40 -12.04
N ASN A 148 -20.61 -7.27 -12.81
CA ASN A 148 -20.76 -8.73 -12.68
C ASN A 148 -20.33 -9.22 -11.29
N ASN A 149 -19.24 -8.67 -10.75
CA ASN A 149 -18.78 -9.01 -9.40
C ASN A 149 -19.80 -8.57 -8.34
N LEU A 150 -20.30 -7.34 -8.42
CA LEU A 150 -21.32 -6.83 -7.52
C LEU A 150 -22.60 -7.66 -7.58
N GLU A 151 -23.05 -8.04 -8.78
CA GLU A 151 -24.23 -8.88 -8.99
C GLU A 151 -24.06 -10.29 -8.43
N SER A 152 -22.90 -10.92 -8.66
CA SER A 152 -22.56 -12.23 -8.09
C SER A 152 -22.57 -12.19 -6.55
N MET A 153 -21.97 -11.17 -5.97
CA MET A 153 -21.92 -10.97 -4.52
C MET A 153 -23.31 -10.71 -3.94
N LEU A 154 -24.13 -9.91 -4.63
CA LEU A 154 -25.50 -9.63 -4.26
C LEU A 154 -26.36 -10.90 -4.28
N ASN A 155 -26.24 -11.72 -5.33
CA ASN A 155 -26.95 -12.99 -5.45
C ASN A 155 -26.55 -13.98 -4.34
N SER A 156 -25.24 -14.10 -4.07
CA SER A 156 -24.72 -14.92 -2.98
C SER A 156 -25.23 -14.46 -1.61
N SER A 157 -25.23 -13.14 -1.39
CA SER A 157 -25.74 -12.53 -0.16
C SER A 157 -27.24 -12.75 0.03
N LYS A 158 -28.03 -12.71 -1.05
CA LYS A 158 -29.47 -13.01 -1.02
C LYS A 158 -29.75 -14.47 -0.67
N ILE A 159 -28.99 -15.40 -1.23
CA ILE A 159 -29.11 -16.82 -0.89
C ILE A 159 -28.85 -17.00 0.61
N MET A 160 -27.81 -16.34 1.13
CA MET A 160 -27.48 -16.39 2.55
C MET A 160 -28.59 -15.78 3.44
N ALA A 161 -29.17 -14.64 3.03
CA ALA A 161 -30.30 -14.05 3.74
C ALA A 161 -31.54 -14.98 3.78
N LYS A 162 -31.78 -15.74 2.71
CA LYS A 162 -32.89 -16.72 2.63
C LYS A 162 -32.67 -17.98 3.49
N MET A 163 -31.45 -18.25 3.94
CA MET A 163 -31.17 -19.32 4.90
C MET A 163 -31.46 -18.92 6.36
N GLY A 164 -31.99 -17.72 6.59
CA GLY A 164 -32.47 -17.26 7.89
C GLY A 164 -33.96 -17.51 8.09
N GLY A 165 -34.34 -17.74 9.34
CA GLY A 165 -35.68 -18.19 9.73
C GLY A 165 -35.72 -18.63 11.20
N ASP A 166 -36.90 -19.08 11.63
CA ASP A 166 -37.16 -19.48 13.03
C ASP A 166 -37.17 -21.01 13.20
N ASP A 167 -36.84 -21.78 12.15
CA ASP A 167 -36.84 -23.24 12.16
C ASP A 167 -35.51 -23.82 12.65
N GLU A 168 -35.53 -25.05 13.16
CA GLU A 168 -34.36 -25.76 13.71
C GLU A 168 -33.23 -25.95 12.68
N LYS A 169 -33.51 -25.72 11.39
CA LYS A 169 -32.56 -25.77 10.28
C LYS A 169 -32.05 -24.39 9.85
N SER A 170 -32.59 -23.30 10.38
CA SER A 170 -32.14 -21.96 10.05
C SER A 170 -30.77 -21.67 10.62
N LEU A 171 -29.91 -21.14 9.76
CA LEU A 171 -28.55 -20.77 10.13
C LEU A 171 -28.46 -19.33 10.68
N PHE A 172 -29.53 -18.54 10.54
CA PHE A 172 -29.57 -17.12 10.91
C PHE A 172 -30.90 -16.75 11.58
N ASN A 173 -30.83 -15.83 12.55
CA ASN A 173 -32.02 -15.23 13.16
C ASN A 173 -32.83 -14.48 12.09
N LYS A 174 -34.14 -14.72 12.04
CA LYS A 174 -35.08 -14.09 11.11
C LYS A 174 -35.00 -12.57 11.10
N SER A 175 -34.92 -11.92 12.26
CA SER A 175 -34.87 -10.45 12.34
C SER A 175 -33.61 -9.85 11.70
N ASP A 176 -32.46 -10.50 11.90
CA ASP A 176 -31.20 -10.09 11.27
C ASP A 176 -31.21 -10.40 9.76
N ALA A 177 -31.80 -11.52 9.35
CA ALA A 177 -31.96 -11.91 7.95
C ALA A 177 -32.88 -10.93 7.19
N GLU A 178 -34.00 -10.52 7.78
CA GLU A 178 -34.90 -9.51 7.23
C GLU A 178 -34.22 -8.13 7.13
N ALA A 179 -33.47 -7.73 8.16
CA ALA A 179 -32.74 -6.47 8.16
C ALA A 179 -31.65 -6.43 7.07
N PHE A 180 -30.91 -7.53 6.89
CA PHE A 180 -29.94 -7.68 5.81
C PHE A 180 -30.62 -7.72 4.45
N GLY A 181 -31.71 -8.47 4.31
CA GLY A 181 -32.54 -8.54 3.10
C GLY A 181 -32.98 -7.16 2.59
N LYS A 182 -33.49 -6.29 3.47
CA LYS A 182 -33.86 -4.90 3.11
C LYS A 182 -32.68 -4.09 2.56
N LYS A 183 -31.46 -4.29 3.08
CA LYS A 183 -30.26 -3.63 2.55
C LYS A 183 -29.89 -4.16 1.16
N LEU A 184 -30.04 -5.47 0.93
CA LEU A 184 -29.80 -6.10 -0.38
C LEU A 184 -30.82 -5.62 -1.43
N GLU A 185 -32.10 -5.55 -1.08
CA GLU A 185 -33.15 -5.03 -1.98
C GLU A 185 -32.89 -3.58 -2.38
N LYS A 186 -32.46 -2.73 -1.44
CA LYS A 186 -32.07 -1.34 -1.74
C LYS A 186 -30.88 -1.28 -2.70
N LEU A 187 -29.89 -2.16 -2.52
CA LEU A 187 -28.70 -2.23 -3.38
C LEU A 187 -29.04 -2.78 -4.77
N GLU A 188 -29.93 -3.76 -4.86
CA GLU A 188 -30.44 -4.29 -6.12
C GLU A 188 -31.20 -3.24 -6.91
N LYS A 189 -32.09 -2.50 -6.25
CA LYS A 189 -32.84 -1.42 -6.90
C LYS A 189 -31.89 -0.38 -7.50
N TRP A 190 -30.89 0.04 -6.73
CA TRP A 190 -29.84 0.94 -7.22
C TRP A 190 -29.09 0.33 -8.42
N LEU A 191 -28.67 -0.93 -8.34
CA LEU A 191 -27.95 -1.60 -9.44
C LEU A 191 -28.77 -1.64 -10.74
N ASN A 192 -30.06 -1.90 -10.64
CA ASN A 192 -30.96 -1.94 -11.80
C ASN A 192 -31.18 -0.55 -12.39
N GLU A 193 -31.41 0.47 -11.56
CA GLU A 193 -31.55 1.87 -12.00
C GLU A 193 -30.30 2.34 -12.77
N GLU A 194 -29.10 2.04 -12.27
CA GLU A 194 -27.85 2.43 -12.92
C GLU A 194 -27.59 1.64 -14.22
N LYS A 195 -27.93 0.34 -14.27
CA LYS A 195 -27.84 -0.46 -15.51
C LYS A 195 -28.77 0.09 -16.60
N GLU A 196 -29.98 0.50 -16.23
CA GLU A 196 -30.92 1.14 -17.15
C GLU A 196 -30.42 2.51 -17.63
N ALA A 197 -29.78 3.28 -16.74
CA ALA A 197 -29.17 4.55 -17.11
C ALA A 197 -27.99 4.36 -18.07
N LEU A 198 -27.15 3.33 -17.84
CA LEU A 198 -26.03 2.99 -18.70
C LEU A 198 -26.48 2.55 -20.10
N ALA A 199 -27.57 1.77 -20.20
CA ALA A 199 -28.09 1.28 -21.47
C ALA A 199 -28.58 2.40 -22.41
N LYS A 200 -28.91 3.58 -21.87
CA LYS A 200 -29.39 4.75 -22.64
C LYS A 200 -28.26 5.65 -23.13
N ARG A 201 -27.03 5.46 -22.63
CA ARG A 201 -25.89 6.36 -22.86
C ARG A 201 -25.19 6.06 -24.19
N GLN A 202 -24.69 7.12 -24.85
CA GLN A 202 -23.81 6.94 -26.00
C GLN A 202 -22.34 6.72 -25.56
N PRO A 203 -21.54 5.91 -26.29
CA PRO A 203 -20.16 5.58 -25.89
C PRO A 203 -19.22 6.78 -25.65
N HIS A 204 -19.50 7.91 -26.29
CA HIS A 204 -18.68 9.14 -26.21
C HIS A 204 -19.16 10.17 -25.17
N GLU A 205 -20.27 9.93 -24.48
CA GLU A 205 -20.70 10.77 -23.35
C GLU A 205 -19.86 10.45 -22.11
N ASP A 206 -19.91 11.25 -21.05
CA ASP A 206 -19.19 10.89 -19.82
C ASP A 206 -19.90 9.74 -19.08
N PRO A 207 -19.17 8.85 -18.37
CA PRO A 207 -19.78 7.72 -17.66
C PRO A 207 -20.76 8.20 -16.60
N VAL A 208 -22.02 7.75 -16.68
CA VAL A 208 -23.06 8.01 -15.67
C VAL A 208 -22.71 7.33 -14.34
N LEU A 209 -22.16 6.12 -14.44
CA LEU A 209 -21.67 5.32 -13.33
C LEU A 209 -20.18 5.06 -13.53
N MET A 210 -19.39 5.30 -12.49
CA MET A 210 -17.97 4.97 -12.49
C MET A 210 -17.71 3.64 -11.80
N THR A 211 -16.68 2.94 -12.25
CA THR A 211 -16.21 1.69 -11.62
C THR A 211 -15.81 1.92 -10.17
N SER A 212 -15.32 3.12 -9.83
CA SER A 212 -15.02 3.50 -8.44
C SER A 212 -16.25 3.51 -7.52
N GLU A 213 -17.41 3.89 -8.05
CA GLU A 213 -18.68 3.91 -7.30
C GLU A 213 -19.20 2.49 -7.10
N VAL A 214 -19.16 1.65 -8.14
CA VAL A 214 -19.48 0.22 -8.05
C VAL A 214 -18.59 -0.47 -7.02
N ASN A 215 -17.28 -0.22 -7.05
CA ASN A 215 -16.34 -0.75 -6.08
C ASN A 215 -16.62 -0.28 -4.65
N THR A 216 -17.13 0.95 -4.48
CA THR A 216 -17.54 1.46 -3.17
C THR A 216 -18.77 0.71 -2.65
N LYS A 217 -19.74 0.42 -3.53
CA LYS A 217 -20.92 -0.38 -3.19
C LYS A 217 -20.56 -1.84 -2.89
N LEU A 218 -19.59 -2.40 -3.61
CA LEU A 218 -19.05 -3.73 -3.35
C LEU A 218 -18.41 -3.81 -1.96
N LYS A 219 -17.53 -2.86 -1.61
CA LYS A 219 -16.93 -2.77 -0.27
C LYS A 219 -17.98 -2.58 0.82
N TYR A 220 -19.04 -1.82 0.54
CA TYR A 220 -20.16 -1.68 1.47
C TYR A 220 -20.88 -3.02 1.68
N LEU A 221 -21.22 -3.73 0.60
CA LEU A 221 -21.85 -5.05 0.66
C LEU A 221 -20.97 -6.06 1.41
N ASP A 222 -19.65 -6.05 1.18
CA ASP A 222 -18.70 -6.91 1.88
C ASP A 222 -18.71 -6.68 3.40
N ARG A 223 -18.70 -5.41 3.83
CA ARG A 223 -18.78 -5.08 5.26
C ARG A 223 -20.10 -5.55 5.88
N GLU A 224 -21.21 -5.35 5.17
CA GLU A 224 -22.53 -5.76 5.63
C GLU A 224 -22.66 -7.28 5.71
N LEU A 225 -22.15 -8.00 4.71
CA LEU A 225 -22.09 -9.46 4.68
C LEU A 225 -21.22 -10.00 5.83
N ASN A 226 -20.04 -9.42 6.05
CA ASN A 226 -19.15 -9.80 7.15
C ASN A 226 -19.78 -9.52 8.52
N ALA A 227 -20.49 -8.40 8.67
CA ALA A 227 -21.22 -8.08 9.90
C ALA A 227 -22.36 -9.08 10.14
N PHE A 228 -23.12 -9.43 9.10
CA PHE A 228 -24.17 -10.45 9.15
C PHE A 228 -23.61 -11.83 9.55
N MET A 229 -22.51 -12.26 8.94
CA MET A 229 -21.82 -13.50 9.27
C MET A 229 -21.24 -13.52 10.68
N LYS A 230 -20.75 -12.38 11.18
CA LYS A 230 -20.25 -12.28 12.56
C LYS A 230 -21.39 -12.44 13.57
N LYS A 231 -22.54 -11.84 13.31
CA LYS A 231 -23.73 -12.01 14.15
C LYS A 231 -24.17 -13.48 14.21
N MET A 232 -24.14 -14.19 13.07
CA MET A 232 -24.41 -15.63 13.02
C MET A 232 -23.48 -16.45 13.90
N LYS A 233 -22.16 -16.20 13.83
CA LYS A 233 -21.20 -16.90 14.70
C LYS A 233 -21.48 -16.62 16.18
N GLN A 234 -21.90 -15.40 16.52
CA GLN A 234 -22.22 -15.02 17.89
C GLN A 234 -23.52 -15.64 18.40
N THR A 235 -24.57 -15.71 17.59
CA THR A 235 -25.82 -16.38 17.99
C THR A 235 -25.57 -17.86 18.21
N ARG A 236 -24.89 -18.54 17.29
CA ARG A 236 -24.57 -19.98 17.44
C ARG A 236 -23.76 -20.29 18.70
N ILE A 237 -22.82 -19.42 19.10
CA ILE A 237 -22.05 -19.59 20.35
C ILE A 237 -22.98 -19.47 21.57
N LYS A 238 -23.90 -18.50 21.57
CA LYS A 238 -24.88 -18.33 22.64
C LYS A 238 -25.84 -19.52 22.73
N ASP A 239 -26.34 -20.01 21.61
CA ASP A 239 -27.25 -21.16 21.57
C ASP A 239 -26.57 -22.42 22.17
N VAL A 240 -25.28 -22.64 21.87
CA VAL A 240 -24.50 -23.74 22.45
C VAL A 240 -24.26 -23.54 23.95
N GLU A 241 -23.99 -22.30 24.39
CA GLU A 241 -23.80 -21.98 25.82
C GLU A 241 -25.10 -22.16 26.62
N GLU A 242 -26.24 -21.76 26.06
CA GLU A 242 -27.57 -21.99 26.64
C GLU A 242 -27.90 -23.48 26.71
N MET A 243 -27.66 -24.26 25.64
CA MET A 243 -27.86 -25.71 25.67
C MET A 243 -26.97 -26.42 26.72
N LEU A 244 -25.78 -25.91 27.00
CA LEU A 244 -24.90 -26.45 28.04
C LEU A 244 -25.42 -26.10 29.44
N LYS A 245 -25.89 -24.86 29.66
CA LYS A 245 -26.52 -24.44 30.92
C LYS A 245 -27.81 -25.21 31.20
N GLN A 246 -28.67 -25.39 30.19
CA GLN A 246 -29.90 -26.17 30.32
C GLN A 246 -29.60 -27.64 30.68
N LYS A 247 -28.53 -28.23 30.12
CA LYS A 247 -28.09 -29.58 30.50
C LYS A 247 -27.49 -29.68 31.91
N GLU A 248 -26.98 -28.59 32.47
CA GLU A 248 -26.54 -28.53 33.86
C GLU A 248 -27.74 -28.36 34.81
N GLU A 249 -28.70 -27.50 34.46
CA GLU A 249 -29.96 -27.32 35.22
C GLU A 249 -30.83 -28.59 35.22
N ASP A 250 -30.95 -29.29 34.07
CA ASP A 250 -31.64 -30.58 33.98
C ASP A 250 -30.94 -31.69 34.79
N LYS A 251 -29.62 -31.59 34.99
CA LYS A 251 -28.87 -32.51 35.85
C LYS A 251 -29.02 -32.19 37.34
N GLU A 252 -29.16 -30.92 37.70
CA GLU A 252 -29.43 -30.51 39.08
C GLU A 252 -30.88 -30.84 39.50
N GLN A 253 -31.88 -30.62 38.64
CA GLN A 253 -33.27 -31.00 38.93
C GLN A 253 -33.45 -32.52 39.08
N LYS A 254 -32.71 -33.33 38.31
CA LYS A 254 -32.75 -34.80 38.46
C LYS A 254 -32.07 -35.31 39.74
N ASN A 255 -31.24 -34.48 40.39
CA ASN A 255 -30.57 -34.81 41.64
C ASN A 255 -31.38 -34.42 42.89
N GLU A 256 -32.35 -33.51 42.78
CA GLU A 256 -33.30 -33.18 43.86
C GLU A 256 -34.47 -34.17 43.97
N GLU A 257 -34.90 -34.81 42.87
CA GLU A 257 -36.01 -35.78 42.89
C GLU A 257 -35.61 -37.21 43.35
N SER A 258 -34.32 -37.46 43.63
CA SER A 258 -33.79 -38.80 43.96
C SER A 258 -33.52 -39.05 45.46
N LYS A 259 -34.08 -38.22 46.36
CA LYS A 259 -33.91 -38.38 47.82
C LYS A 259 -35.21 -38.69 48.59
N GLU A 260 -36.08 -39.54 48.05
CA GLU A 260 -37.03 -40.28 48.90
C GLU A 260 -37.38 -41.65 48.28
N GLY A 261 -37.02 -42.73 48.99
CA GLY A 261 -37.49 -44.09 48.70
C GLY A 261 -36.47 -45.06 48.09
N GLY A 262 -35.52 -45.55 48.90
CA GLY A 262 -34.72 -46.73 48.56
C GLY A 262 -35.32 -48.03 49.10
N LYS A 263 -35.42 -49.09 48.26
CA LYS A 263 -34.76 -50.40 48.48
C LYS A 263 -35.08 -51.45 47.39
N LYS A 264 -33.97 -52.07 46.91
CA LYS A 264 -33.77 -53.42 46.32
C LYS A 264 -34.36 -53.68 44.92
N ASP A 265 -33.60 -54.20 43.94
CA ASP A 265 -32.57 -55.25 44.01
C ASP A 265 -31.34 -54.99 43.09
N GLU A 266 -30.15 -55.32 43.62
CA GLU A 266 -28.96 -55.77 42.86
C GLU A 266 -29.29 -57.17 42.28
N GLU A 267 -28.90 -57.58 41.08
CA GLU A 267 -27.52 -57.76 40.64
C GLU A 267 -27.50 -58.20 39.15
N LYS A 268 -26.86 -57.42 38.26
CA LYS A 268 -25.88 -57.97 37.31
C LYS A 268 -25.03 -56.86 36.67
N SER A 269 -23.88 -56.68 37.29
CA SER A 269 -22.74 -55.88 36.81
C SER A 269 -21.97 -56.62 35.71
N LYS A 270 -21.66 -55.89 34.63
CA LYS A 270 -20.40 -55.84 33.84
C LYS A 270 -20.66 -55.67 32.35
N LYS A 271 -20.63 -54.40 31.87
CA LYS A 271 -19.85 -53.98 30.70
C LYS A 271 -19.91 -52.46 30.52
N GLU A 272 -19.13 -51.71 31.30
CA GLU A 272 -18.83 -50.30 30.99
C GLU A 272 -17.50 -49.91 31.64
N GLU A 273 -16.41 -50.28 30.98
CA GLU A 273 -15.10 -49.64 31.13
C GLU A 273 -14.43 -49.77 29.76
N GLU A 274 -14.81 -48.89 28.83
CA GLU A 274 -14.13 -48.52 27.57
C GLU A 274 -15.15 -47.84 26.62
N LYS A 275 -15.37 -46.54 26.82
CA LYS A 275 -15.69 -45.53 25.77
C LYS A 275 -15.96 -44.16 26.38
N LYS A 276 -15.05 -43.71 27.24
CA LYS A 276 -14.86 -42.29 27.58
C LYS A 276 -13.40 -41.92 27.41
N GLU A 277 -12.90 -42.09 26.19
CA GLU A 277 -11.61 -41.50 25.78
C GLU A 277 -11.52 -41.17 24.29
N ASP A 278 -12.58 -41.38 23.49
CA ASP A 278 -12.47 -41.36 22.02
C ASP A 278 -13.35 -40.29 21.32
N LYS A 279 -13.52 -39.14 21.97
CA LYS A 279 -14.04 -37.92 21.32
C LYS A 279 -13.38 -36.61 21.77
N ALA A 280 -12.24 -36.72 22.46
CA ALA A 280 -11.30 -35.62 22.66
C ALA A 280 -10.09 -35.68 21.69
N SER A 281 -9.89 -36.81 21.00
CA SER A 281 -8.79 -37.02 20.05
C SER A 281 -9.07 -36.55 18.61
N ARG A 282 -10.32 -36.20 18.27
CA ARG A 282 -10.70 -35.83 16.88
C ARG A 282 -10.81 -34.32 16.62
N SER A 283 -10.35 -33.50 17.56
CA SER A 283 -10.30 -32.03 17.46
C SER A 283 -8.88 -31.45 17.51
N GLU A 284 -7.85 -32.28 17.72
CA GLU A 284 -6.44 -31.86 17.59
C GLU A 284 -5.79 -32.30 16.26
N GLU A 285 -6.30 -33.33 15.60
CA GLU A 285 -5.73 -33.84 14.34
C GLU A 285 -6.12 -33.04 13.07
N GLN A 286 -6.97 -32.01 13.18
CA GLN A 286 -7.22 -31.05 12.09
C GLN A 286 -6.52 -29.69 12.29
N LYS A 287 -5.71 -29.54 13.35
CA LYS A 287 -4.87 -28.35 13.56
C LYS A 287 -3.40 -28.55 13.19
N GLU A 288 -2.98 -29.77 12.85
CA GLU A 288 -1.61 -30.07 12.41
C GLU A 288 -1.46 -30.39 10.91
N GLN A 289 -2.55 -30.57 10.15
CA GLN A 289 -2.47 -30.69 8.68
C GLN A 289 -2.50 -29.37 7.90
N GLU A 290 -2.64 -28.22 8.58
CA GLU A 290 -2.57 -26.88 7.94
C GLU A 290 -1.23 -26.16 8.17
N LYS A 291 -0.22 -26.83 8.77
CA LYS A 291 1.14 -26.30 8.94
C LYS A 291 2.24 -27.10 8.22
N ALA A 292 1.89 -28.07 7.38
CA ALA A 292 2.84 -28.93 6.68
C ALA A 292 2.71 -28.89 5.14
N ASN A 293 2.24 -27.77 4.57
CA ASN A 293 2.30 -27.57 3.12
C ASN A 293 2.80 -26.16 2.76
N GLU A 294 3.98 -25.81 3.28
CA GLU A 294 4.88 -24.86 2.63
C GLU A 294 6.29 -25.48 2.64
N THR A 295 6.69 -26.05 1.51
CA THR A 295 8.11 -26.28 1.20
C THR A 295 8.50 -25.48 -0.04
N PRO A 296 9.79 -25.09 -0.12
CA PRO A 296 10.22 -23.84 -0.70
C PRO A 296 10.73 -24.06 -2.12
N LYS A 297 10.39 -23.16 -3.05
CA LYS A 297 11.11 -23.10 -4.33
C LYS A 297 12.19 -22.04 -4.29
N GLU A 298 13.40 -22.57 -4.17
CA GLU A 298 14.70 -22.08 -4.58
C GLU A 298 14.71 -20.87 -5.53
N LYS A 299 15.50 -19.88 -5.10
CA LYS A 299 16.24 -18.97 -5.97
C LYS A 299 17.08 -19.78 -6.95
N MET A 300 16.81 -19.65 -8.25
CA MET A 300 17.84 -19.81 -9.26
C MET A 300 18.39 -18.42 -9.61
N THR A 301 19.71 -18.40 -9.59
CA THR A 301 20.64 -17.29 -9.78
C THR A 301 20.59 -16.71 -11.18
N GLU A 302 20.73 -15.39 -11.26
CA GLU A 302 21.07 -14.63 -12.47
C GLU A 302 22.41 -15.10 -13.05
N GLU A 303 22.39 -15.41 -14.35
CA GLU A 303 23.56 -15.40 -15.22
C GLU A 303 23.77 -13.94 -15.67
N VAL A 304 24.73 -13.25 -15.05
CA VAL A 304 25.25 -11.97 -15.58
C VAL A 304 26.63 -12.25 -16.17
N VAL A 305 26.71 -11.94 -17.45
CA VAL A 305 27.89 -11.88 -18.30
C VAL A 305 28.98 -11.04 -17.63
N ASN A 306 30.15 -11.66 -17.43
CA ASN A 306 31.38 -10.95 -17.10
C ASN A 306 31.85 -10.16 -18.32
N ASP A 307 31.73 -8.85 -18.27
CA ASP A 307 32.48 -7.94 -19.12
C ASP A 307 33.48 -7.14 -18.27
N THR A 308 34.74 -7.29 -18.64
CA THR A 308 35.94 -6.67 -18.08
C THR A 308 35.96 -5.15 -18.32
N LYS A 309 36.03 -4.34 -17.25
CA LYS A 309 36.83 -3.09 -17.23
C LYS A 309 36.90 -2.39 -15.85
N ASN A 310 38.10 -2.48 -15.26
CA ASN A 310 39.00 -1.38 -14.85
C ASN A 310 38.64 -0.35 -13.75
N LYS A 311 39.66 -0.13 -12.88
CA LYS A 311 40.00 1.03 -12.01
C LYS A 311 39.17 1.25 -10.74
N ALA A 312 39.72 1.74 -9.63
CA ALA A 312 41.09 1.96 -9.13
C ALA A 312 40.98 2.35 -7.64
N ASP A 313 41.99 1.95 -6.87
CA ASP A 313 42.59 2.62 -5.70
C ASP A 313 41.73 3.41 -4.71
N LYS A 314 41.64 2.84 -3.49
CA LYS A 314 41.43 3.60 -2.25
C LYS A 314 42.61 3.32 -1.31
N VAL A 315 43.52 4.29 -1.24
CA VAL A 315 44.63 4.33 -0.28
C VAL A 315 44.11 4.94 1.02
N GLU A 316 44.28 4.20 2.11
CA GLU A 316 44.35 4.70 3.48
C GLU A 316 45.81 4.54 3.93
N LEU A 317 46.34 5.60 4.56
CA LEU A 317 47.69 5.85 5.11
C LEU A 317 48.73 6.46 4.15
#